data_AF-A0A1I6VWN4-F1
#
_entry.id   AF-A0A1I6VWN4-F1
#
_cell.length_a   1.000
_cell.length_b   1.000
_cell.length_c   1.000
_cell.angle_alpha   90.00
_cell.angle_beta   90.00
_cell.angle_gamma   90.00
#
_symmetry.space_group_name_H-M   'P 1'
#
loop_
_entity.id
_entity.type
_entity.pdbx_description
1 polymer ?
#
loop_
_entity_poly.entity_id
_entity_poly.type
_entity_poly.pdbx_seq_one_letter_code
_entity_poly.pdbx_strand_id
1 'polypeptide(L)'
;MENTVSQRPAKKTDNNANRTSYYVTLTVAIVIGLVGVFIRFVPDVLPALDQMTTLFSAVANILIIVASVIAFKVVFDILGFGKNRD
;
A
#
# COMPACT_ATOMS: atom_id res chain seq x y z
N MET A 1 -8.90 38.51 -33.62
CA MET A 1 -8.03 38.68 -32.43
C MET A 1 -7.48 37.30 -32.11
N GLU A 2 -6.19 37.10 -32.35
CA GLU A 2 -5.50 35.85 -32.08
C GLU A 2 -5.46 35.64 -30.56
N ASN A 3 -6.03 34.54 -30.08
CA ASN A 3 -6.00 34.18 -28.66
C ASN A 3 -4.57 33.76 -28.30
N THR A 4 -3.71 34.73 -27.99
CA THR A 4 -2.37 34.47 -27.44
C THR A 4 -2.49 34.09 -25.97
N VAL A 5 -3.12 32.94 -25.70
CA VAL A 5 -3.04 32.32 -24.37
C VAL A 5 -1.61 31.83 -24.22
N SER A 6 -0.78 32.62 -23.54
CA SER A 6 0.58 32.25 -23.16
C SER A 6 0.54 30.86 -22.52
N GLN A 7 1.11 29.85 -23.19
CA GLN A 7 1.22 28.50 -22.65
C GLN A 7 2.05 28.60 -21.37
N ARG A 8 1.40 28.41 -20.22
CA ARG A 8 2.12 28.31 -18.94
C ARG A 8 3.16 27.20 -19.09
N PRO A 9 4.43 27.44 -18.74
CA PRO A 9 5.44 26.39 -18.79
C PRO A 9 4.94 25.22 -17.98
N ALA A 10 5.08 24.00 -18.52
CA ALA A 10 4.70 22.78 -17.82
C ALA A 10 5.39 22.81 -16.45
N LYS A 11 4.62 23.07 -15.38
CA LYS A 11 5.15 23.06 -14.03
C LYS A 11 5.60 21.64 -13.82
N LYS A 12 6.91 21.39 -13.83
CA LYS A 12 7.51 20.13 -13.38
C LYS A 12 7.33 20.12 -11.86
N THR A 13 6.10 19.92 -11.44
CA THR A 13 5.76 19.73 -10.04
C THR A 13 6.40 18.40 -9.68
N ASP A 14 7.53 18.46 -8.99
CA ASP A 14 8.10 17.34 -8.24
C ASP A 14 7.12 17.02 -7.10
N ASN A 15 5.97 16.47 -7.49
CA ASN A 15 4.88 16.15 -6.59
C ASN A 15 5.33 14.91 -5.83
N ASN A 16 5.67 15.09 -4.56
CA ASN A 16 6.06 13.98 -3.69
C ASN A 16 5.03 12.84 -3.79
N ALA A 17 3.74 13.15 -3.83
CA ALA A 17 2.68 12.15 -3.95
C ALA A 17 2.70 11.35 -5.27
N ASN A 18 3.29 11.88 -6.34
CA ASN A 18 3.33 11.24 -7.66
C ASN A 18 4.62 10.46 -7.93
N ARG A 19 5.35 10.06 -6.89
CA ARG A 19 6.59 9.28 -7.04
C ARG A 19 6.26 7.81 -7.31
N THR A 20 6.80 7.27 -8.40
CA THR A 20 6.61 5.86 -8.81
C THR A 20 6.95 4.86 -7.71
N SER A 21 7.98 5.16 -6.91
CA SER A 21 8.38 4.33 -5.75
C SER A 21 7.27 4.12 -4.73
N TYR A 22 6.40 5.12 -4.53
CA TYR A 22 5.26 4.99 -3.62
C TYR A 22 4.19 4.05 -4.19
N TYR A 23 3.89 4.15 -5.48
CA TYR A 23 2.94 3.24 -6.12
C TYR A 23 3.45 1.79 -6.07
N VAL A 24 4.72 1.55 -6.38
CA VAL A 24 5.31 0.20 -6.31
C VAL A 24 5.22 -0.36 -4.89
N THR A 25 5.65 0.41 -3.89
CA THR A 25 5.61 -0.03 -2.48
C THR A 25 4.18 -0.28 -2.00
N LEU A 26 3.24 0.58 -2.39
CA LEU A 26 1.83 0.42 -2.03
C LEU A 26 1.21 -0.81 -2.71
N THR A 27 1.56 -1.08 -3.97
CA THR A 27 1.14 -2.32 -4.66
C THR A 27 1.65 -3.55 -3.93
N VAL A 28 2.92 -3.57 -3.50
CA VAL A 28 3.47 -4.68 -2.69
C VAL A 28 2.69 -4.85 -1.38
N ALA A 29 2.40 -3.77 -0.67
CA ALA A 29 1.61 -3.82 0.57
C ALA A 29 0.21 -4.39 0.34
N ILE A 30 -0.47 -3.97 -0.74
CA ILE A 30 -1.78 -4.49 -1.13
C ILE A 30 -1.71 -5.99 -1.42
N VAL A 31 -0.72 -6.44 -2.19
CA VAL A 31 -0.55 -7.87 -2.52
C VAL A 31 -0.35 -8.70 -1.25
N ILE A 32 0.49 -8.24 -0.30
CA ILE A 32 0.68 -8.92 0.99
C ILE A 32 -0.64 -8.99 1.77
N GLY A 33 -1.39 -7.88 1.81
CA GLY A 33 -2.70 -7.84 2.47
C GLY A 33 -3.70 -8.82 1.85
N LEU A 34 -3.77 -8.88 0.53
CA LEU A 34 -4.62 -9.84 -0.20
C LEU A 34 -4.22 -11.28 0.10
N VAL A 35 -2.92 -11.60 0.09
CA VAL A 35 -2.42 -12.93 0.48
C VAL A 35 -2.86 -13.28 1.90
N GLY A 36 -2.76 -12.34 2.86
CA GLY A 36 -3.27 -12.53 4.21
C GLY A 36 -4.77 -12.83 4.25
N VAL A 37 -5.58 -12.11 3.47
CA VAL A 37 -7.03 -12.36 3.35
C VAL A 37 -7.30 -13.78 2.84
N PHE A 38 -6.63 -14.22 1.77
CA PHE A 38 -6.84 -15.55 1.21
C PHE A 38 -6.38 -16.67 2.14
N ILE A 39 -5.21 -16.51 2.78
CA ILE A 39 -4.68 -17.49 3.75
C ILE A 39 -5.68 -17.75 4.87
N ARG A 40 -6.43 -16.74 5.30
CA ARG A 40 -7.47 -16.88 6.34
C ARG A 40 -8.52 -17.94 5.99
N PHE A 41 -8.85 -18.11 4.71
CA PHE A 41 -9.90 -19.02 4.23
C PHE A 41 -9.37 -20.38 3.75
N VAL A 42 -8.06 -20.64 3.89
CA VAL A 42 -7.47 -21.92 3.48
C VAL A 42 -8.09 -23.12 4.23
N PRO A 43 -8.33 -23.06 5.56
CA PRO A 43 -9.00 -24.16 6.27
C PRO A 43 -10.40 -24.48 5.75
N ASP A 44 -11.14 -23.45 5.33
CA ASP A 44 -12.52 -23.59 4.80
C ASP A 44 -12.54 -24.27 3.42
N VAL A 45 -11.49 -24.05 2.61
CA VAL A 45 -11.38 -24.61 1.25
C VAL A 45 -10.71 -26.00 1.26
N LEU A 46 -9.84 -26.27 2.24
CA LEU A 46 -9.11 -27.53 2.38
C LEU A 46 -9.49 -28.22 3.71
N PRO A 47 -10.50 -29.10 3.71
CA PRO A 47 -11.00 -29.73 4.94
C PRO A 47 -9.96 -30.50 5.75
N ALA A 48 -8.88 -30.98 5.12
CA ALA A 48 -7.76 -31.64 5.80
C ALA A 48 -7.02 -30.70 6.79
N LEU A 49 -7.17 -29.39 6.64
CA LEU A 49 -6.49 -28.35 7.43
C LEU A 49 -7.41 -27.63 8.43
N ASP A 50 -8.67 -28.04 8.58
CA ASP A 50 -9.67 -27.36 9.43
C ASP A 50 -9.22 -27.20 10.90
N GLN A 51 -8.57 -28.23 11.44
CA GLN A 51 -7.95 -28.22 12.78
C GLN A 51 -6.87 -27.14 12.98
N MET A 52 -6.35 -26.55 11.90
CA MET A 52 -5.29 -25.52 11.92
C MET A 52 -5.85 -24.10 11.81
N THR A 53 -7.18 -23.90 11.88
CA THR A 53 -7.85 -22.60 11.71
C THR A 53 -7.23 -21.46 12.53
N THR A 54 -6.83 -21.73 13.79
CA THR A 54 -6.17 -20.73 14.64
C THR A 54 -4.82 -20.29 14.07
N LEU A 55 -4.02 -21.22 13.54
CA LEU A 55 -2.71 -20.91 12.95
C LEU A 55 -2.87 -20.06 11.69
N PHE A 56 -3.77 -20.46 10.78
CA PHE A 56 -4.04 -19.70 9.56
C PHE A 56 -4.58 -18.30 9.87
N SER A 57 -5.45 -18.17 10.88
CA SER A 57 -5.94 -16.87 11.36
C SER A 57 -4.81 -16.00 11.94
N ALA A 58 -3.89 -16.59 12.70
CA ALA A 58 -2.75 -15.86 13.26
C ALA A 58 -1.82 -15.35 12.15
N VAL A 59 -1.47 -16.20 11.18
CA VAL A 59 -0.65 -15.81 10.02
C VAL A 59 -1.33 -14.73 9.20
N ALA A 60 -2.63 -14.88 8.91
CA ALA A 60 -3.40 -13.87 8.19
C ALA A 60 -3.37 -12.51 8.90
N ASN A 61 -3.59 -12.49 10.22
CA ASN A 61 -3.55 -11.26 11.02
C ASN A 61 -2.16 -10.60 10.99
N ILE A 62 -1.07 -11.39 11.11
CA ILE A 62 0.30 -10.87 11.01
C ILE A 62 0.54 -10.23 9.65
N LEU A 63 0.13 -10.87 8.56
CA LEU A 63 0.27 -10.33 7.21
C LEU A 63 -0.51 -9.03 7.02
N ILE A 64 -1.73 -8.93 7.56
CA ILE A 64 -2.53 -7.70 7.54
C ILE A 64 -1.85 -6.59 8.33
N ILE A 65 -1.29 -6.89 9.50
CA ILE A 65 -0.54 -5.91 10.30
C ILE A 65 0.67 -5.39 9.53
N VAL A 66 1.48 -6.29 8.96
CA VAL A 66 2.67 -5.92 8.17
C VAL A 66 2.29 -5.06 6.96
N ALA A 67 1.28 -5.47 6.19
CA ALA A 67 0.77 -4.71 5.06
C ALA A 67 0.30 -3.31 5.47
N SER A 68 -0.44 -3.21 6.58
CA SER A 68 -0.93 -1.94 7.11
C SER A 68 0.21 -1.01 7.53
N VAL A 69 1.22 -1.53 8.23
CA VAL A 69 2.40 -0.75 8.65
C VAL A 69 3.13 -0.18 7.43
N ILE A 70 3.34 -0.99 6.39
CA ILE A 70 3.98 -0.52 5.14
C ILE A 70 3.14 0.55 4.46
N ALA A 71 1.83 0.33 4.33
CA ALA A 71 0.92 1.29 3.70
C ALA A 71 0.90 2.63 4.45
N PHE A 72 0.80 2.60 5.79
CA PHE A 72 0.84 3.82 6.60
C PHE A 72 2.16 4.55 6.51
N LYS A 73 3.28 3.83 6.49
CA LYS A 73 4.61 4.44 6.27
C LYS A 73 4.66 5.19 4.95
N VAL A 74 4.20 4.58 3.85
CA VAL A 74 4.15 5.23 2.53
C VAL A 74 3.25 6.46 2.54
N VAL A 75 2.07 6.39 3.18
CA VAL A 75 1.16 7.53 3.31
C VAL A 75 1.80 8.67 4.09
N PHE A 76 2.48 8.38 5.21
CA PHE A 76 3.19 9.39 5.98
C PHE A 76 4.33 10.03 5.20
N ASP A 77 5.07 9.25 4.42
CA ASP A 77 6.12 9.74 3.53
C ASP A 77 5.55 10.64 2.41
N ILE A 78 4.39 10.29 1.83
CA ILE A 78 3.66 11.11 0.85
C ILE A 78 3.24 12.45 1.46
N LEU A 79 2.70 12.44 2.68
CA LEU A 79 2.27 13.63 3.42
C LEU A 79 3.45 14.46 3.94
N GLY A 80 4.67 13.95 3.88
CA GLY A 80 5.88 14.63 4.35
C GLY A 80 6.04 14.64 5.86
N PHE A 81 5.36 13.73 6.59
CA PHE A 81 5.58 13.57 8.02
C PHE A 81 7.04 13.13 8.26
N GLY A 82 7.78 13.92 9.05
CA GLY A 82 9.20 13.67 9.34
C GLY A 82 10.19 14.48 8.51
N LYS A 83 9.74 15.19 7.47
CA LYS A 83 10.61 16.07 6.64
C LYS A 83 10.94 17.43 7.28
N ASN A 84 10.28 17.75 8.41
CA ASN A 84 10.50 18.97 9.20
C ASN A 84 11.30 18.69 10.51
N ARG A 85 12.10 17.62 10.57
CA ARG A 85 12.87 17.26 11.78
C ARG A 85 14.33 17.74 11.77
N ASP A 86 14.69 18.57 10.80
CA ASP A 86 15.97 19.29 10.75
C ASP A 86 15.72 20.80 10.83
#